data_AF-A0A0C2MZX3-F1
#
_entry.id   AF-A0A0C2MZX3-F1
#
_cell.length_a   1.000
_cell.length_b   1.000
_cell.length_c   1.000
_cell.angle_alpha   90.00
_cell.angle_beta   90.00
_cell.angle_gamma   90.00
#
_symmetry.space_group_name_H-M   'P 1'
#
loop_
_entity.id
_entity.type
_entity.pdbx_description
1 polymer ?
#
loop_
_entity_poly.entity_id
_entity_poly.type
_entity_poly.pdbx_seq_one_letter_code
_entity_poly.pdbx_strand_id
1 'polypeptide(L)'
;MDSSNIDYPQIDQISIDNYIVNTKSLDLTIQIVAVRNFISHIWTKTDSMCDQIFIQHYPNDLHQQFILMSDCGPIVDRYHELKTIFIDVFIFIFRKPNYHIDWLTQSIVLLFLSFIKTSRDHSEIVQITFFDSINNCISNKTNRILFINENGMFYLCLFFNIENVDLATMYWNMCNRVYKQDFENKYLSHTKLTDCVNIIMSEFEVNRAIFSAKILFMVLRMIHRSRILDQVIFDVNEFHEITASILSYYLNLNHGPMIIVSLSKIWTGILNGSHQNFQIDNIDKLMTLCAIFSIDLSHKLRTAYQGRGTFHFTKNKKMKLYIIHLTILAYDMIDHTFYPWFKDVLMVLHVSFQRYFENYSTNDLSIEDQLHFFQYYIKSYSITSLPLSYLDDQAIKNFLQKIVTNPLLSNIF
;
A
#
# COMPACT_ATOMS: atom_id res chain seq x y z
N MET A 1 1.65 -10.99 -53.59
CA MET A 1 1.18 -10.40 -52.32
C MET A 1 1.67 -8.99 -52.33
N ASP A 2 0.84 -8.09 -52.85
CA ASP A 2 1.20 -6.71 -53.11
C ASP A 2 1.26 -5.93 -51.80
N SER A 3 2.40 -5.29 -51.55
CA SER A 3 2.59 -4.30 -50.50
C SER A 3 1.78 -3.06 -50.86
N SER A 4 0.54 -3.00 -50.38
CA SER A 4 -0.27 -1.79 -50.41
C SER A 4 0.49 -0.68 -49.67
N ASN A 5 0.97 0.32 -50.41
CA ASN A 5 1.45 1.60 -49.86
C ASN A 5 0.32 2.20 -49.03
N ILE A 6 0.45 2.12 -47.70
CA ILE A 6 -0.40 2.86 -46.78
C ILE A 6 0.09 4.32 -46.85
N ASP A 7 -0.69 5.18 -47.50
CA ASP A 7 -0.50 6.63 -47.47
C ASP A 7 -0.60 7.08 -46.01
N TYR A 8 0.54 7.38 -45.39
CA TYR A 8 0.57 7.98 -44.06
C TYR A 8 -0.01 9.40 -44.19
N PRO A 9 -0.97 9.79 -43.32
CA PRO A 9 -1.52 11.13 -43.36
C PRO A 9 -0.38 12.15 -43.21
N GLN A 10 -0.22 13.02 -44.19
CA GLN A 10 0.76 14.10 -44.14
C GLN A 10 0.53 14.87 -42.84
N ILE A 11 1.52 14.79 -41.96
CA ILE A 11 1.56 15.60 -40.75
C ILE A 11 1.55 17.05 -41.22
N ASP A 12 0.71 17.88 -40.60
CA ASP A 12 0.60 19.29 -40.93
C ASP A 12 1.87 20.02 -40.50
N GLN A 13 2.85 20.06 -41.41
CA GLN A 13 4.16 20.66 -41.21
C GLN A 13 4.04 22.12 -40.74
N ILE A 14 2.99 22.83 -41.17
CA ILE A 14 2.72 24.22 -40.77
C ILE A 14 2.48 24.31 -39.26
N SER A 15 1.69 23.38 -38.70
CA SER A 15 1.42 23.34 -37.26
C SER A 15 2.69 23.03 -36.44
N ILE A 16 3.56 22.16 -36.95
CA ILE A 16 4.87 21.87 -36.33
C ILE A 16 5.78 23.09 -36.37
N ASP A 17 5.95 23.71 -37.55
CA ASP A 17 6.84 24.86 -37.73
C ASP A 17 6.38 26.04 -36.86
N ASN A 18 5.07 26.29 -36.79
CA ASN A 18 4.49 27.29 -35.91
C ASN A 18 4.81 27.03 -34.44
N TYR A 19 4.75 25.78 -33.99
CA TYR A 19 5.12 25.42 -32.62
C TYR A 19 6.60 25.67 -32.35
N ILE A 20 7.50 25.23 -33.25
CA ILE A 20 8.95 25.40 -33.11
C ILE A 20 9.34 26.89 -33.08
N VAL A 21 8.70 27.72 -33.89
CA VAL A 21 8.96 29.17 -33.93
C VAL A 21 8.43 29.85 -32.67
N ASN A 22 7.17 29.59 -32.31
CA ASN A 22 6.51 30.33 -31.23
C ASN A 22 6.97 29.91 -29.83
N THR A 23 7.46 28.69 -29.64
CA THR A 23 8.08 28.25 -28.38
C THR A 23 9.40 28.97 -28.07
N LYS A 24 10.05 29.58 -29.07
CA LYS A 24 11.25 30.41 -28.92
C LYS A 24 10.96 31.89 -28.66
N SER A 25 9.69 32.29 -28.63
CA SER A 25 9.29 33.67 -28.32
C SER A 25 9.68 34.03 -26.89
N LEU A 26 10.05 35.29 -26.63
CA LEU A 26 10.26 35.81 -25.27
C LEU A 26 8.94 36.11 -24.53
N ASP A 27 7.81 36.09 -25.23
CA ASP A 27 6.49 36.32 -24.64
C ASP A 27 5.89 34.98 -24.17
N LEU A 28 5.75 34.84 -22.85
CA LEU A 28 5.16 33.66 -22.20
C LEU A 28 3.74 33.35 -22.72
N THR A 29 2.95 34.36 -23.07
CA THR A 29 1.60 34.17 -23.60
C THR A 29 1.65 33.50 -24.96
N ILE A 30 2.61 33.90 -25.82
CA ILE A 30 2.83 33.27 -27.14
C ILE A 30 3.27 31.81 -26.94
N GLN A 31 4.16 31.53 -25.98
CA GLN A 31 4.57 30.16 -25.67
C GLN A 31 3.39 29.29 -25.20
N ILE A 32 2.56 29.78 -24.28
CA ILE A 32 1.37 29.06 -23.77
C ILE A 32 0.40 28.74 -24.93
N VAL A 33 0.11 29.73 -25.78
CA VAL A 33 -0.77 29.54 -26.95
C VAL A 33 -0.19 28.51 -27.92
N ALA A 34 1.12 28.55 -28.17
CA ALA A 34 1.79 27.57 -29.02
C ALA A 34 1.64 26.14 -28.47
N VAL A 35 1.87 25.94 -27.16
CA VAL A 35 1.71 24.64 -26.50
C VAL A 35 0.26 24.14 -26.58
N ARG A 36 -0.72 25.00 -26.28
CA ARG A 36 -2.16 24.64 -26.39
C ARG A 36 -2.54 24.21 -27.80
N ASN A 37 -2.14 25.01 -28.79
CA ASN A 37 -2.46 24.73 -30.19
C ASN A 37 -1.83 23.41 -30.64
N PHE A 38 -0.58 23.16 -30.25
CA PHE A 38 0.11 21.91 -30.57
C PHE A 38 -0.58 20.69 -29.93
N ILE A 39 -0.88 20.75 -28.62
CA ILE A 39 -1.59 19.69 -27.90
C ILE A 39 -2.93 19.40 -28.57
N SER A 40 -3.73 20.44 -28.84
CA SER A 40 -5.03 20.30 -29.48
C SER A 40 -4.95 19.66 -30.88
N HIS A 41 -3.98 20.08 -31.69
CA HIS A 41 -3.81 19.59 -33.05
C HIS A 41 -3.28 18.15 -33.12
N ILE A 42 -2.43 17.76 -32.17
CA ILE A 42 -1.73 16.45 -32.16
C ILE A 42 -2.44 15.43 -31.25
N TRP A 43 -3.40 15.84 -30.42
CA TRP A 43 -4.02 15.01 -29.38
C TRP A 43 -4.37 13.59 -29.83
N THR A 44 -5.09 13.49 -30.96
CA THR A 44 -5.60 12.23 -31.52
C THR A 44 -4.59 11.49 -32.38
N LYS A 45 -3.44 12.10 -32.71
CA LYS A 45 -2.43 11.52 -33.59
C LYS A 45 -1.50 10.60 -32.77
N THR A 46 -1.33 9.37 -33.26
CA THR A 46 -0.47 8.35 -32.62
C THR A 46 1.00 8.44 -33.03
N ASP A 47 1.41 9.51 -33.69
CA ASP A 47 2.78 9.70 -34.18
C ASP A 47 3.78 10.01 -33.05
N SER A 48 4.81 9.18 -32.93
CA SER A 48 5.92 9.34 -31.97
C SER A 48 6.86 10.49 -32.33
N MET A 49 6.94 10.88 -33.62
CA MET A 49 7.79 11.98 -34.06
C MET A 49 7.26 13.31 -33.54
N CYS A 50 5.95 13.55 -33.64
CA CYS A 50 5.32 14.72 -33.04
C CYS A 50 5.56 14.81 -31.53
N ASP A 51 5.52 13.68 -30.82
CA ASP A 51 5.80 13.67 -29.38
C ASP A 51 7.26 14.02 -29.08
N GLN A 52 8.22 13.56 -29.88
CA GLN A 52 9.63 13.96 -29.75
C GLN A 52 9.83 15.45 -30.03
N ILE A 53 9.18 15.99 -31.06
CA ILE A 53 9.25 17.42 -31.41
C ILE A 53 8.73 18.27 -30.25
N PHE A 54 7.63 17.85 -29.63
CA PHE A 54 7.08 18.54 -28.46
C PHE A 54 8.08 18.63 -27.32
N ILE A 55 8.73 17.52 -26.97
CA ILE A 55 9.72 17.52 -25.89
C ILE A 55 10.98 18.31 -26.27
N GLN A 56 11.50 18.12 -27.49
CA GLN A 56 12.74 18.78 -27.93
C GLN A 56 12.63 20.29 -28.00
N HIS A 57 11.44 20.82 -28.33
CA HIS A 57 11.19 22.24 -28.46
C HIS A 57 10.32 22.80 -27.33
N TYR A 58 10.22 22.09 -26.20
CA TYR A 58 9.44 22.56 -25.07
C TYR A 58 9.97 23.90 -24.54
N PRO A 59 9.11 24.92 -24.33
CA PRO A 59 9.56 26.26 -23.98
C PRO A 59 10.15 26.34 -22.56
N ASN A 60 11.41 26.79 -22.47
CA ASN A 60 12.14 26.89 -21.20
C ASN A 60 11.52 27.88 -20.21
N ASP A 61 11.02 29.03 -20.68
CA ASP A 61 10.43 30.03 -19.76
C ASP A 61 9.14 29.50 -19.14
N LEU A 62 8.28 28.85 -19.92
CA LEU A 62 7.10 28.16 -19.39
C LEU A 62 7.48 27.07 -18.38
N HIS A 63 8.54 26.30 -18.65
CA HIS A 63 9.05 25.31 -17.68
C HIS A 63 9.50 25.97 -16.37
N GLN A 64 10.17 27.13 -16.43
CA GLN A 64 10.53 27.90 -15.25
C GLN A 64 9.30 28.43 -14.49
N GLN A 65 8.26 28.84 -15.19
CA GLN A 65 7.00 29.22 -14.56
C GLN A 65 6.35 28.05 -13.82
N PHE A 66 6.46 26.81 -14.32
CA PHE A 66 5.97 25.63 -13.60
C PHE A 66 6.80 25.30 -12.35
N ILE A 67 8.11 25.56 -12.37
CA ILE A 67 8.96 25.49 -11.17
C ILE A 67 8.45 26.49 -10.13
N LEU A 68 8.33 27.77 -10.52
CA LEU A 68 7.86 28.83 -9.64
C LEU A 68 6.46 28.52 -9.09
N MET A 69 5.55 28.02 -9.93
CA MET A 69 4.20 27.61 -9.54
C MET A 69 4.21 26.48 -8.51
N SER A 70 5.05 25.47 -8.72
CA SER A 70 5.18 24.35 -7.77
C SER A 70 5.71 24.81 -6.41
N ASP A 71 6.69 25.73 -6.41
CA ASP A 71 7.38 26.17 -5.20
C ASP A 71 6.60 27.25 -4.42
N CYS A 72 5.95 28.17 -5.14
CA CYS A 72 5.28 29.34 -4.55
C CYS A 72 3.74 29.20 -4.50
N GLY A 73 3.18 28.17 -5.12
CA GLY A 73 1.75 27.89 -5.10
C GLY A 73 0.91 29.05 -5.69
N PRO A 74 -0.27 29.35 -5.11
CA PRO A 74 -1.21 30.35 -5.65
C PRO A 74 -0.72 31.80 -5.71
N ILE A 75 0.46 32.11 -5.18
CA ILE A 75 1.04 33.47 -5.19
C ILE A 75 1.56 33.86 -6.58
N VAL A 76 1.84 32.87 -7.43
CA VAL A 76 2.36 33.09 -8.79
C VAL A 76 1.33 33.76 -9.68
N ASP A 77 1.77 34.76 -10.46
CA ASP A 77 0.91 35.42 -11.44
C ASP A 77 0.33 34.41 -12.45
N ARG A 78 -0.94 34.58 -12.81
CA ARG A 78 -1.69 33.67 -13.69
C ARG A 78 -1.71 32.20 -13.22
N TYR A 79 -1.63 31.94 -11.91
CA TYR A 79 -1.60 30.59 -11.31
C TYR A 79 -2.62 29.62 -11.92
N HIS A 80 -3.89 30.01 -12.04
CA HIS A 80 -4.94 29.14 -12.58
C HIS A 80 -4.70 28.75 -14.04
N GLU A 81 -4.20 29.68 -14.84
CA GLU A 81 -3.89 29.43 -16.24
C GLU A 81 -2.70 28.48 -16.37
N LEU A 82 -1.64 28.74 -15.59
CA LEU A 82 -0.44 27.89 -15.51
C LEU A 82 -0.78 26.48 -15.01
N LYS A 83 -1.64 26.36 -13.99
CA LYS A 83 -2.16 25.09 -13.49
C LYS A 83 -2.87 24.30 -14.58
N THR A 84 -3.75 24.96 -15.33
CA THR A 84 -4.52 24.32 -16.41
C THR A 84 -3.58 23.80 -17.51
N ILE A 85 -2.70 24.66 -18.03
CA ILE A 85 -1.77 24.25 -19.09
C ILE A 85 -0.75 23.21 -18.59
N PHE A 86 -0.35 23.25 -17.32
CA PHE A 86 0.55 22.24 -16.76
C PHE A 86 -0.11 20.85 -16.72
N ILE A 87 -1.37 20.78 -16.30
CA ILE A 87 -2.15 19.54 -16.34
C ILE A 87 -2.29 19.06 -17.79
N ASP A 88 -2.64 19.94 -18.74
CA ASP A 88 -2.76 19.57 -20.15
C ASP A 88 -1.45 19.02 -20.72
N VAL A 89 -0.31 19.65 -20.40
CA VAL A 89 1.03 19.20 -20.77
C VAL A 89 1.32 17.82 -20.18
N PHE A 90 1.05 17.61 -18.89
CA PHE A 90 1.26 16.32 -18.24
C PHE A 90 0.40 15.22 -18.89
N ILE A 91 -0.88 15.50 -19.11
CA ILE A 91 -1.80 14.54 -19.74
C ILE A 91 -1.31 14.21 -21.15
N PHE A 92 -0.91 15.23 -21.94
CA PHE A 92 -0.43 15.04 -23.30
C PHE A 92 0.83 14.17 -23.37
N ILE A 93 1.82 14.43 -22.53
CA ILE A 93 3.09 13.68 -22.50
C ILE A 93 2.83 12.22 -22.15
N PHE A 94 1.97 11.95 -21.17
CA PHE A 94 1.69 10.60 -20.69
C PHE A 94 0.41 9.98 -21.27
N ARG A 95 -0.14 10.51 -22.38
CA ARG A 95 -1.36 9.95 -23.00
C ARG A 95 -1.16 8.56 -23.59
N LYS A 96 0.08 8.18 -23.90
CA LYS A 96 0.44 6.85 -24.45
C LYS A 96 1.23 6.03 -23.43
N PRO A 97 1.02 4.70 -23.37
CA PRO A 97 1.92 3.82 -22.64
C PRO A 97 3.29 3.76 -23.34
N ASN A 98 4.34 3.44 -22.58
CA ASN A 98 5.69 3.19 -23.08
C ASN A 98 6.40 4.39 -23.74
N TYR A 99 6.05 5.62 -23.36
CA TYR A 99 6.78 6.80 -23.79
C TYR A 99 8.27 6.73 -23.36
N HIS A 100 9.17 7.18 -24.23
CA HIS A 100 10.60 7.20 -23.94
C HIS A 100 10.88 8.22 -22.83
N ILE A 101 11.57 7.81 -21.76
CA ILE A 101 11.95 8.74 -20.71
C ILE A 101 13.24 9.44 -21.11
N ASP A 102 13.10 10.72 -21.42
CA ASP A 102 14.21 11.67 -21.41
C ASP A 102 14.23 12.50 -20.11
N TRP A 103 15.26 13.33 -19.98
CA TRP A 103 15.49 14.17 -18.81
C TRP A 103 14.37 15.20 -18.60
N LEU A 104 13.75 15.71 -19.67
CA LEU A 104 12.68 16.70 -19.58
C LEU A 104 11.41 16.06 -19.05
N THR A 105 11.04 14.90 -19.60
CA THR A 105 9.88 14.12 -19.17
C THR A 105 10.00 13.76 -17.69
N GLN A 106 11.20 13.36 -17.25
CA GLN A 106 11.47 13.09 -15.84
C GLN A 106 11.37 14.37 -14.98
N SER A 107 11.87 15.51 -15.47
CA SER A 107 11.71 16.82 -14.81
C SER A 107 10.23 17.16 -14.62
N ILE A 108 9.40 16.96 -15.65
CA ILE A 108 7.96 17.20 -15.59
C ILE A 108 7.27 16.31 -14.55
N VAL A 109 7.70 15.04 -14.37
CA VAL A 109 7.18 14.18 -13.30
C VAL A 109 7.55 14.72 -11.91
N LEU A 110 8.79 15.18 -11.72
CA LEU A 110 9.20 15.77 -10.44
C LEU A 110 8.44 17.06 -10.14
N LEU A 111 8.27 17.93 -11.13
CA LEU A 111 7.44 19.13 -11.01
C LEU A 111 6.00 18.76 -10.68
N PHE A 112 5.46 17.73 -11.31
CA PHE A 112 4.11 17.28 -11.04
C PHE A 112 3.94 16.83 -9.59
N LEU A 113 4.89 16.04 -9.09
CA LEU A 113 4.90 15.57 -7.70
C LEU A 113 5.06 16.73 -6.70
N SER A 114 5.88 17.74 -7.02
CA SER A 114 6.00 18.96 -6.22
C SER A 114 4.70 19.77 -6.22
N PHE A 115 4.10 19.96 -7.39
CA PHE A 115 2.86 20.70 -7.60
C PHE A 115 1.68 20.11 -6.80
N ILE A 116 1.46 18.79 -6.85
CA ILE A 116 0.35 18.16 -6.12
C ILE A 116 0.55 18.20 -4.60
N LYS A 117 1.78 18.39 -4.13
CA LYS A 117 2.10 18.53 -2.70
C LYS A 117 1.76 19.93 -2.18
N THR A 118 1.94 20.96 -2.99
CA THR A 118 1.67 22.37 -2.61
C THR A 118 0.26 22.83 -2.94
N SER A 119 -0.36 22.26 -3.99
CA SER A 119 -1.74 22.60 -4.37
C SER A 119 -2.77 21.94 -3.45
N ARG A 120 -3.34 22.72 -2.53
CA ARG A 120 -4.53 22.35 -1.73
C ARG A 120 -5.86 22.60 -2.43
N ASP A 121 -5.80 23.21 -3.60
CA ASP A 121 -6.99 23.60 -4.36
C ASP A 121 -7.55 22.40 -5.12
N HIS A 122 -8.70 21.90 -4.64
CA HIS A 122 -9.47 20.81 -5.24
C HIS A 122 -9.97 21.26 -6.61
N SER A 123 -9.18 20.98 -7.65
CA SER A 123 -9.58 21.34 -9.00
C SER A 123 -10.82 20.57 -9.40
N GLU A 124 -11.81 21.27 -9.97
CA GLU A 124 -12.94 20.69 -10.74
C GLU A 124 -12.48 19.80 -11.92
N ILE A 125 -11.18 19.81 -12.21
CA ILE A 125 -10.52 19.05 -13.27
C ILE A 125 -10.21 17.63 -12.79
N VAL A 126 -11.24 16.86 -12.44
CA VAL A 126 -11.09 15.40 -12.30
C VAL A 126 -11.62 14.73 -13.54
N GLN A 127 -10.79 14.73 -14.59
CA GLN A 127 -11.06 14.01 -15.83
C GLN A 127 -10.46 12.60 -15.75
N ILE A 128 -11.20 11.59 -16.21
CA ILE A 128 -10.74 10.19 -16.33
C ILE A 128 -9.42 10.11 -17.11
N THR A 129 -9.27 10.94 -18.14
CA THR A 129 -8.05 11.09 -18.95
C THR A 129 -6.81 11.40 -18.13
N PHE A 130 -6.95 12.14 -17.03
CA PHE A 130 -5.82 12.48 -16.17
C PHE A 130 -5.34 11.26 -15.37
N PHE A 131 -6.27 10.47 -14.86
CA PHE A 131 -5.95 9.20 -14.19
C PHE A 131 -5.28 8.22 -15.15
N ASP A 132 -5.74 8.15 -16.41
CA ASP A 132 -5.10 7.32 -17.44
C ASP A 132 -3.66 7.75 -17.71
N SER A 133 -3.41 9.06 -17.81
CA SER A 133 -2.06 9.60 -17.99
C SER A 133 -1.16 9.38 -16.78
N ILE A 134 -1.65 9.54 -15.55
CA ILE A 134 -0.90 9.15 -14.34
C ILE A 134 -0.57 7.66 -14.38
N ASN A 135 -1.55 6.83 -14.76
CA ASN A 135 -1.37 5.39 -14.84
C ASN A 135 -0.33 4.98 -15.90
N ASN A 136 -0.30 5.66 -17.04
CA ASN A 136 0.74 5.48 -18.06
C ASN A 136 2.11 5.94 -17.54
N CYS A 137 2.17 7.09 -16.86
CA CYS A 137 3.39 7.60 -16.22
C CYS A 137 4.00 6.60 -15.24
N ILE A 138 3.22 6.05 -14.31
CA ILE A 138 3.69 5.07 -13.31
C ILE A 138 3.95 3.68 -13.91
N SER A 139 3.55 3.42 -15.17
CA SER A 139 3.88 2.17 -15.83
C SER A 139 5.39 2.05 -16.07
N ASN A 140 6.09 3.19 -16.22
CA ASN A 140 7.55 3.21 -16.22
C ASN A 140 8.13 3.03 -14.81
N LYS A 141 9.16 2.17 -14.68
CA LYS A 141 9.82 1.84 -13.41
C LYS A 141 10.46 3.05 -12.72
N THR A 142 11.15 3.93 -13.47
CA THR A 142 11.84 5.11 -12.92
C THR A 142 10.83 6.10 -12.35
N ASN A 143 9.79 6.43 -13.10
CA ASN A 143 8.73 7.32 -12.64
C ASN A 143 8.01 6.73 -11.42
N ARG A 144 7.74 5.42 -11.42
CA ARG A 144 7.14 4.76 -10.26
C ARG A 144 7.98 4.92 -8.98
N ILE A 145 9.31 4.82 -9.10
CA ILE A 145 10.23 5.07 -7.98
C ILE A 145 10.12 6.52 -7.50
N LEU A 146 9.99 7.49 -8.41
CA LEU A 146 9.75 8.89 -8.04
C LEU A 146 8.44 9.05 -7.26
N PHE A 147 7.35 8.41 -7.72
CA PHE A 147 6.07 8.42 -7.01
C PHE A 147 6.17 7.80 -5.61
N ILE A 148 7.04 6.81 -5.40
CA ILE A 148 7.26 6.23 -4.07
C ILE A 148 8.06 7.20 -3.19
N ASN A 149 9.18 7.71 -3.70
CA ASN A 149 10.09 8.57 -2.96
C ASN A 149 9.46 9.94 -2.64
N GLU A 150 8.59 10.48 -3.48
CA GLU A 150 7.93 11.77 -3.23
C GLU A 150 6.54 11.65 -2.58
N ASN A 151 6.17 10.47 -2.08
CA ASN A 151 4.84 10.17 -1.55
C ASN A 151 3.68 10.50 -2.52
N GLY A 152 3.93 10.37 -3.82
CA GLY A 152 3.05 10.86 -4.87
C GLY A 152 1.62 10.35 -4.77
N MET A 153 1.42 9.06 -4.47
CA MET A 153 0.06 8.51 -4.36
C MET A 153 -0.72 9.11 -3.19
N PHE A 154 -0.06 9.42 -2.06
CA PHE A 154 -0.71 10.07 -0.94
C PHE A 154 -1.14 11.49 -1.29
N TYR A 155 -0.24 12.29 -1.87
CA TYR A 155 -0.58 13.65 -2.29
C TYR A 155 -1.63 13.68 -3.40
N LEU A 156 -1.65 12.71 -4.31
CA LEU A 156 -2.75 12.56 -5.27
C LEU A 156 -4.11 12.33 -4.59
N CYS A 157 -4.15 11.53 -3.52
CA CYS A 157 -5.38 11.32 -2.74
C CYS A 157 -5.88 12.64 -2.13
N LEU A 158 -4.95 13.42 -1.58
CA LEU A 158 -5.27 14.72 -0.99
C LEU A 158 -5.76 15.72 -2.04
N PHE A 159 -5.04 15.81 -3.15
CA PHE A 159 -5.28 16.72 -4.26
C PHE A 159 -6.69 16.53 -4.84
N PHE A 160 -7.07 15.28 -5.16
CA PHE A 160 -8.33 15.01 -5.84
C PHE A 160 -9.57 14.96 -4.94
N ASN A 161 -9.42 14.89 -3.62
CA ASN A 161 -10.53 14.63 -2.69
C ASN A 161 -11.46 13.52 -3.20
N ILE A 162 -10.92 12.30 -3.32
CA ILE A 162 -11.59 11.21 -4.04
C ILE A 162 -12.82 10.71 -3.27
N GLU A 163 -13.98 11.28 -3.56
CA GLU A 163 -15.29 10.89 -3.00
C GLU A 163 -16.06 9.94 -3.92
N ASN A 164 -15.85 10.03 -5.23
CA ASN A 164 -16.53 9.18 -6.22
C ASN A 164 -15.97 7.74 -6.20
N VAL A 165 -16.87 6.75 -6.21
CA VAL A 165 -16.55 5.32 -6.10
C VAL A 165 -15.71 4.79 -7.28
N ASP A 166 -15.99 5.24 -8.51
CA ASP A 166 -15.27 4.81 -9.70
C ASP A 166 -13.84 5.35 -9.70
N LEU A 167 -13.69 6.64 -9.36
CA LEU A 167 -12.39 7.28 -9.20
C LEU A 167 -11.60 6.65 -8.06
N ALA A 168 -12.25 6.32 -6.94
CA ALA A 168 -11.63 5.58 -5.85
C ALA A 168 -11.10 4.22 -6.33
N THR A 169 -11.88 3.49 -7.13
CA THR A 169 -11.45 2.21 -7.69
C THR A 169 -10.23 2.35 -8.59
N MET A 170 -10.23 3.34 -9.49
CA MET A 170 -9.07 3.64 -10.34
C MET A 170 -7.84 4.03 -9.51
N TYR A 171 -8.02 4.88 -8.51
CA TYR A 171 -6.97 5.30 -7.58
C TYR A 171 -6.34 4.12 -6.85
N TRP A 172 -7.15 3.24 -6.27
CA TRP A 172 -6.63 2.07 -5.55
C TRP A 172 -5.92 1.09 -6.47
N ASN A 173 -6.36 0.97 -7.73
CA ASN A 173 -5.64 0.20 -8.74
C ASN A 173 -4.28 0.80 -9.05
N MET A 174 -4.17 2.13 -9.17
CA MET A 174 -2.87 2.81 -9.34
C MET A 174 -1.97 2.60 -8.12
N CYS A 175 -2.50 2.80 -6.90
CA CYS A 175 -1.74 2.54 -5.67
C CYS A 175 -1.18 1.12 -5.63
N ASN A 176 -1.99 0.13 -6.02
CA ASN A 176 -1.55 -1.25 -6.09
C ASN A 176 -0.43 -1.44 -7.11
N ARG A 177 -0.49 -0.80 -8.28
CA ARG A 177 0.59 -0.85 -9.28
C ARG A 177 1.89 -0.24 -8.77
N VAL A 178 1.80 0.88 -8.03
CA VAL A 178 2.95 1.54 -7.42
C VAL A 178 3.58 0.66 -6.34
N TYR A 179 2.79 0.27 -5.33
CA TYR A 179 3.32 -0.34 -4.10
C TYR A 179 3.44 -1.87 -4.14
N LYS A 180 2.83 -2.59 -5.10
CA LYS A 180 2.89 -4.07 -5.17
C LYS A 180 4.15 -4.62 -5.83
N GLN A 181 4.88 -3.83 -6.62
CA GLN A 181 6.12 -4.32 -7.21
C GLN A 181 7.22 -4.50 -6.14
N ASP A 182 8.09 -5.48 -6.34
CA ASP A 182 9.30 -5.62 -5.52
C ASP A 182 10.40 -4.75 -6.15
N PHE A 183 10.99 -3.86 -5.35
CA PHE A 183 12.06 -2.97 -5.77
C PHE A 183 13.36 -3.38 -5.12
N GLU A 184 14.45 -3.29 -5.88
CA GLU A 184 15.80 -3.36 -5.30
C GLU A 184 15.99 -2.16 -4.36
N ASN A 185 16.52 -2.43 -3.16
CA ASN A 185 16.64 -1.44 -2.09
C ASN A 185 17.43 -0.19 -2.52
N LYS A 186 18.37 -0.34 -3.46
CA LYS A 186 19.22 0.76 -3.95
C LYS A 186 18.47 1.91 -4.63
N TYR A 187 17.22 1.70 -5.06
CA TYR A 187 16.42 2.75 -5.70
C TYR A 187 15.51 3.51 -4.73
N LEU A 188 15.30 2.97 -3.54
CA LEU A 188 14.43 3.55 -2.53
C LEU A 188 15.26 4.43 -1.59
N SER A 189 14.84 5.67 -1.40
CA SER A 189 15.49 6.58 -0.46
C SER A 189 14.90 6.37 0.94
N HIS A 190 15.68 5.82 1.87
CA HIS A 190 15.19 5.54 3.23
C HIS A 190 14.79 6.80 4.00
N THR A 191 15.49 7.91 3.77
CA THR A 191 15.14 9.22 4.36
C THR A 191 13.79 9.70 3.82
N LYS A 192 13.59 9.65 2.50
CA LYS A 192 12.30 10.03 1.92
C LYS A 192 11.18 9.10 2.34
N LEU A 193 11.41 7.79 2.44
CA LEU A 193 10.42 6.84 2.94
C LEU A 193 10.05 7.09 4.41
N THR A 194 11.03 7.50 5.23
CA THR A 194 10.81 7.94 6.60
C THR A 194 9.88 9.15 6.62
N ASP A 195 10.18 10.17 5.82
CA ASP A 195 9.33 11.36 5.69
C ASP A 195 7.92 10.98 5.19
N CYS A 196 7.81 10.11 4.19
CA CYS A 196 6.53 9.62 3.66
C CYS A 196 5.67 8.99 4.76
N VAL A 197 6.25 8.07 5.55
CA VAL A 197 5.52 7.36 6.61
C VAL A 197 5.04 8.33 7.68
N ASN A 198 5.93 9.22 8.15
CA ASN A 198 5.59 10.19 9.19
C ASN A 198 4.51 11.18 8.74
N ILE A 199 4.58 11.65 7.49
CA ILE A 199 3.55 12.55 6.92
C ILE A 199 2.19 11.84 6.83
N ILE A 200 2.15 10.59 6.40
CA ILE A 200 0.87 9.85 6.31
C ILE A 200 0.28 9.62 7.71
N MET A 201 1.13 9.34 8.71
CA MET A 201 0.71 9.14 10.09
C MET A 201 0.18 10.43 10.71
N SER A 202 0.87 11.56 10.55
CA SER A 202 0.40 12.86 11.07
C SER A 202 -0.93 13.32 10.48
N GLU A 203 -1.24 12.90 9.24
CA GLU A 203 -2.51 13.22 8.56
C GLU A 203 -3.63 12.22 8.89
N PHE A 204 -3.37 11.20 9.71
CA PHE A 204 -4.40 10.26 10.16
C PHE A 204 -5.45 10.91 11.07
N GLU A 205 -5.07 11.95 11.82
CA GLU A 205 -5.96 12.66 12.76
C GLU A 205 -7.10 13.43 12.09
N VAL A 206 -7.00 13.67 10.78
CA VAL A 206 -7.97 14.45 10.00
C VAL A 206 -9.09 13.53 9.45
N ASN A 207 -10.23 14.11 9.04
CA ASN A 207 -11.47 13.49 8.49
C ASN A 207 -11.32 12.38 7.41
N ARG A 208 -10.10 11.93 7.06
CA ARG A 208 -9.76 10.90 6.07
C ARG A 208 -8.95 9.72 6.64
N ALA A 209 -8.98 9.49 7.95
CA ALA A 209 -8.25 8.44 8.67
C ALA A 209 -8.16 7.08 7.93
N ILE A 210 -9.28 6.56 7.40
CA ILE A 210 -9.31 5.26 6.70
C ILE A 210 -8.48 5.28 5.41
N PHE A 211 -8.51 6.38 4.65
CA PHE A 211 -7.73 6.52 3.42
C PHE A 211 -6.24 6.58 3.74
N SER A 212 -5.85 7.44 4.69
CA SER A 212 -4.46 7.57 5.16
C SER A 212 -3.92 6.22 5.65
N ALA A 213 -4.68 5.50 6.48
CA ALA A 213 -4.27 4.18 6.96
C ALA A 213 -4.10 3.14 5.84
N LYS A 214 -5.00 3.11 4.85
CA LYS A 214 -4.86 2.20 3.71
C LYS A 214 -3.56 2.45 2.95
N ILE A 215 -3.25 3.72 2.66
CA ILE A 215 -2.01 4.09 1.96
C ILE A 215 -0.80 3.75 2.84
N LEU A 216 -0.83 4.09 4.13
CA LEU A 216 0.20 3.75 5.11
C LEU A 216 0.52 2.26 5.09
N PHE A 217 -0.50 1.40 5.13
CA PHE A 217 -0.31 -0.05 5.13
C PHE A 217 0.23 -0.57 3.80
N MET A 218 -0.11 0.06 2.67
CA MET A 218 0.47 -0.28 1.37
C MET A 218 1.96 0.08 1.31
N VAL A 219 2.33 1.27 1.80
CA VAL A 219 3.71 1.76 1.91
C VAL A 219 4.53 0.85 2.83
N LEU A 220 4.07 0.61 4.06
CA LEU A 220 4.77 -0.25 5.02
C LEU A 220 4.87 -1.71 4.54
N ARG A 221 3.85 -2.21 3.83
CA ARG A 221 3.93 -3.53 3.20
C ARG A 221 4.97 -3.58 2.09
N MET A 222 5.12 -2.53 1.30
CA MET A 222 6.19 -2.43 0.30
C MET A 222 7.57 -2.40 0.99
N ILE A 223 7.74 -1.52 1.98
CA ILE A 223 8.96 -1.39 2.80
C ILE A 223 9.38 -2.73 3.43
N HIS A 224 8.42 -3.43 4.05
CA HIS A 224 8.66 -4.76 4.64
C HIS A 224 9.11 -5.78 3.58
N ARG A 225 8.50 -5.80 2.39
CA ARG A 225 8.90 -6.74 1.31
C ARG A 225 10.29 -6.44 0.76
N SER A 226 10.66 -5.16 0.70
CA SER A 226 12.01 -4.73 0.38
C SER A 226 13.02 -4.97 1.52
N ARG A 227 12.61 -5.49 2.69
CA ARG A 227 13.51 -5.76 3.83
C ARG A 227 14.28 -4.52 4.30
N ILE A 228 13.64 -3.35 4.21
CA ILE A 228 14.18 -2.06 4.67
C ILE A 228 13.36 -1.46 5.80
N LEU A 229 12.46 -2.23 6.43
CA LEU A 229 11.61 -1.75 7.53
C LEU A 229 12.43 -1.20 8.70
N ASP A 230 13.52 -1.88 9.06
CA ASP A 230 14.45 -1.44 10.12
C ASP A 230 15.23 -0.16 9.75
N GLN A 231 15.23 0.25 8.48
CA GLN A 231 15.93 1.43 7.98
C GLN A 231 15.01 2.65 7.85
N VAL A 232 13.71 2.47 8.09
CA VAL A 232 12.70 3.53 8.05
C VAL A 232 12.28 3.83 9.49
N ILE A 233 12.47 5.09 9.90
CA ILE A 233 12.24 5.52 11.29
C ILE A 233 10.86 6.16 11.39
N PHE A 234 10.02 5.65 12.27
CA PHE A 234 8.70 6.21 12.56
C PHE A 234 8.29 5.87 13.99
N ASP A 235 7.30 6.61 14.53
CA ASP A 235 6.78 6.33 15.87
C ASP A 235 5.93 5.05 15.85
N VAL A 236 6.46 3.98 16.45
CA VAL A 236 5.79 2.69 16.46
C VAL A 236 4.58 2.67 17.40
N ASN A 237 4.54 3.53 18.42
CA ASN A 237 3.37 3.66 19.30
C ASN A 237 2.23 4.39 18.59
N GLU A 238 2.54 5.47 17.87
CA GLU A 238 1.55 6.15 17.02
C GLU A 238 1.02 5.19 15.94
N PHE A 239 1.91 4.40 15.31
CA PHE A 239 1.49 3.37 14.37
C PHE A 239 0.59 2.29 15.01
N HIS A 240 0.84 1.96 16.28
CA HIS A 240 -0.01 1.08 17.06
C HIS A 240 -1.41 1.67 17.26
N GLU A 241 -1.51 2.94 17.65
CA GLU A 241 -2.79 3.64 17.83
C GLU A 241 -3.60 3.64 16.53
N ILE A 242 -2.96 4.02 15.40
CA ILE A 242 -3.57 3.97 14.06
C ILE A 242 -4.09 2.55 13.75
N THR A 243 -3.27 1.54 14.04
CA THR A 243 -3.63 0.13 13.83
C THR A 243 -4.83 -0.26 14.67
N ALA A 244 -4.86 0.10 15.96
CA ALA A 244 -5.94 -0.21 16.89
C ALA A 244 -7.26 0.44 16.45
N SER A 245 -7.23 1.72 16.08
CA SER A 245 -8.42 2.45 15.58
C SER A 245 -8.98 1.79 14.31
N ILE A 246 -8.11 1.44 13.36
CA ILE A 246 -8.55 0.79 12.11
C ILE A 246 -9.05 -0.62 12.34
N LEU A 247 -8.41 -1.38 13.22
CA LEU A 247 -8.86 -2.71 13.59
C LEU A 247 -10.27 -2.65 14.21
N SER A 248 -10.49 -1.75 15.17
CA SER A 248 -11.81 -1.57 15.79
C SER A 248 -12.87 -1.21 14.76
N TYR A 249 -12.55 -0.31 13.81
CA TYR A 249 -13.45 0.06 12.73
C TYR A 249 -13.85 -1.14 11.87
N TYR A 250 -12.88 -1.96 11.45
CA TYR A 250 -13.16 -3.11 10.57
C TYR A 250 -13.92 -4.23 11.28
N LEU A 251 -13.63 -4.48 12.54
CA LEU A 251 -14.32 -5.50 13.33
C LEU A 251 -15.78 -5.11 13.59
N ASN A 252 -16.06 -3.83 13.84
CA ASN A 252 -17.43 -3.35 14.02
C ASN A 252 -18.28 -3.43 12.74
N LEU A 253 -17.66 -3.33 11.55
CA LEU A 253 -18.37 -3.39 10.27
C LEU A 253 -18.46 -4.79 9.65
N ASN A 254 -17.86 -5.81 10.28
CA ASN A 254 -17.72 -7.15 9.69
C ASN A 254 -17.09 -7.13 8.28
N HIS A 255 -16.23 -6.15 8.00
CA HIS A 255 -15.62 -5.96 6.69
C HIS A 255 -14.29 -6.72 6.56
N GLY A 256 -13.96 -7.08 5.31
CA GLY A 256 -13.05 -8.19 4.99
C GLY A 256 -11.60 -8.09 5.53
N PRO A 257 -10.97 -9.25 5.82
CA PRO A 257 -9.71 -9.36 6.58
C PRO A 257 -8.42 -9.07 5.79
N MET A 258 -8.48 -8.67 4.51
CA MET A 258 -7.28 -8.61 3.65
C MET A 258 -6.23 -7.60 4.11
N ILE A 259 -6.67 -6.46 4.66
CA ILE A 259 -5.76 -5.44 5.21
C ILE A 259 -5.06 -5.99 6.46
N ILE A 260 -5.80 -6.70 7.32
CA ILE A 260 -5.29 -7.26 8.58
C ILE A 260 -4.19 -8.30 8.33
N VAL A 261 -4.31 -9.11 7.28
CA VAL A 261 -3.25 -10.06 6.87
C VAL A 261 -1.95 -9.33 6.50
N SER A 262 -2.06 -8.13 5.90
CA SER A 262 -0.88 -7.30 5.58
C SER A 262 -0.26 -6.70 6.83
N LEU A 263 -1.09 -6.15 7.73
CA LEU A 263 -0.68 -5.64 9.04
C LEU A 263 0.06 -6.69 9.86
N SER A 264 -0.41 -7.92 9.85
CA SER A 264 0.22 -9.03 10.55
C SER A 264 1.67 -9.27 10.12
N LYS A 265 2.02 -9.01 8.85
CA LYS A 265 3.40 -9.11 8.36
C LYS A 265 4.23 -7.90 8.80
N ILE A 266 3.66 -6.69 8.73
CA ILE A 266 4.31 -5.46 9.18
C ILE A 266 4.67 -5.59 10.66
N TRP A 267 3.71 -5.90 11.53
CA TRP A 267 3.95 -6.11 12.97
C TRP A 267 4.93 -7.24 13.27
N THR A 268 4.94 -8.30 12.46
CA THR A 268 5.98 -9.33 12.58
C THR A 268 7.37 -8.75 12.30
N GLY A 269 7.51 -7.91 11.28
CA GLY A 269 8.76 -7.21 10.98
C GLY A 269 9.18 -6.29 12.12
N ILE A 270 8.27 -5.45 12.60
CA ILE A 270 8.50 -4.52 13.73
C ILE A 270 9.02 -5.26 14.97
N LEU A 271 8.33 -6.33 15.39
CA LEU A 271 8.68 -7.10 16.60
C LEU A 271 9.99 -7.89 16.48
N ASN A 272 10.42 -8.22 15.26
CA ASN A 272 11.71 -8.88 15.02
C ASN A 272 12.82 -7.88 14.69
N GLY A 273 12.48 -6.61 14.47
CA GLY A 273 13.39 -5.55 14.09
C GLY A 273 14.29 -5.16 15.26
N SER A 274 15.52 -4.74 14.94
CA SER A 274 16.51 -4.34 15.95
C SER A 274 16.46 -2.86 16.31
N HIS A 275 15.92 -2.02 15.43
CA HIS A 275 15.90 -0.56 15.59
C HIS A 275 14.60 -0.02 16.19
N GLN A 276 13.53 -0.81 16.16
CA GLN A 276 12.21 -0.40 16.61
C GLN A 276 11.92 -0.98 17.99
N ASN A 277 12.07 -0.16 19.03
CA ASN A 277 11.80 -0.56 20.42
C ASN A 277 10.30 -0.58 20.73
N PHE A 278 9.56 -1.49 20.10
CA PHE A 278 8.16 -1.70 20.46
C PHE A 278 8.05 -2.68 21.62
N GLN A 279 7.58 -2.19 22.77
CA GLN A 279 7.30 -3.00 23.95
C GLN A 279 5.80 -3.22 24.10
N ILE A 280 5.41 -4.48 24.33
CA ILE A 280 4.05 -4.85 24.72
C ILE A 280 3.96 -4.69 26.24
N ASP A 281 3.76 -3.46 26.67
CA ASP A 281 3.79 -3.02 28.07
C ASP A 281 2.41 -2.80 28.70
N ASN A 282 1.34 -2.95 27.90
CA ASN A 282 -0.04 -2.81 28.36
C ASN A 282 -0.99 -3.79 27.67
N ILE A 283 -2.20 -3.93 28.24
CA ILE A 283 -3.24 -4.85 27.74
C ILE A 283 -3.71 -4.45 26.35
N ASP A 284 -3.85 -3.15 26.06
CA ASP A 284 -4.38 -2.67 24.77
C ASP A 284 -3.48 -3.05 23.59
N LYS A 285 -2.15 -2.94 23.78
CA LYS A 285 -1.14 -3.39 22.83
C LYS A 285 -1.17 -4.90 22.63
N LEU A 286 -1.27 -5.65 23.73
CA LEU A 286 -1.36 -7.10 23.71
C LEU A 286 -2.62 -7.55 22.94
N MET A 287 -3.75 -6.91 23.20
CA MET A 287 -5.06 -7.17 22.58
C MET A 287 -5.06 -6.90 21.09
N THR A 288 -4.58 -5.73 20.69
CA THR A 288 -4.50 -5.31 19.29
C THR A 288 -3.65 -6.29 18.48
N LEU A 289 -2.47 -6.65 18.99
CA LEU A 289 -1.59 -7.62 18.33
C LEU A 289 -2.19 -9.03 18.30
N CYS A 290 -2.80 -9.48 19.40
CA CYS A 290 -3.49 -10.77 19.47
C CYS A 290 -4.56 -10.88 18.40
N ALA A 291 -5.39 -9.84 18.23
CA ALA A 291 -6.44 -9.81 17.23
C ALA A 291 -5.88 -9.90 15.80
N ILE A 292 -4.87 -9.09 15.47
CA ILE A 292 -4.21 -9.08 14.15
C ILE A 292 -3.61 -10.46 13.84
N PHE A 293 -2.92 -11.05 14.81
CA PHE A 293 -2.29 -12.35 14.65
C PHE A 293 -3.30 -13.49 14.59
N SER A 294 -4.38 -13.41 15.35
CA SER A 294 -5.46 -14.40 15.30
C SER A 294 -6.15 -14.42 13.95
N ILE A 295 -6.42 -13.24 13.36
CA ILE A 295 -7.02 -13.13 12.04
C ILE A 295 -6.10 -13.67 10.93
N ASP A 296 -4.80 -13.34 10.96
CA ASP A 296 -3.81 -13.86 10.01
C ASP A 296 -3.64 -15.39 10.12
N LEU A 297 -3.55 -15.93 11.34
CA LEU A 297 -3.41 -17.37 11.55
C LEU A 297 -4.67 -18.12 11.11
N SER A 298 -5.86 -17.61 11.44
CA SER A 298 -7.14 -18.16 10.98
C SER A 298 -7.20 -18.24 9.45
N HIS A 299 -6.81 -17.15 8.78
CA HIS A 299 -6.76 -17.10 7.32
C HIS A 299 -5.80 -18.15 6.74
N LYS A 300 -4.62 -18.32 7.34
CA LYS A 300 -3.61 -19.30 6.90
C LYS A 300 -4.06 -20.74 7.12
N LEU A 301 -4.64 -21.05 8.28
CA LEU A 301 -5.22 -22.37 8.56
C LEU A 301 -6.34 -22.69 7.58
N ARG A 302 -7.21 -21.71 7.31
CA ARG A 302 -8.27 -21.83 6.30
C ARG A 302 -7.75 -22.11 4.90
N THR A 303 -6.73 -21.37 4.48
CA THR A 303 -6.10 -21.60 3.18
C THR A 303 -5.52 -23.01 3.09
N ALA A 304 -4.93 -23.49 4.19
CA ALA A 304 -4.36 -24.83 4.26
C ALA A 304 -5.44 -25.92 4.14
N TYR A 305 -6.45 -25.94 5.02
CA TYR A 305 -7.49 -26.99 4.98
C TYR A 305 -8.38 -26.96 3.73
N GLN A 306 -8.39 -25.86 2.98
CA GLN A 306 -9.01 -25.80 1.65
C GLN A 306 -8.12 -26.38 0.54
N GLY A 307 -6.97 -26.96 0.87
CA GLY A 307 -6.02 -27.52 -0.10
C GLY A 307 -5.26 -26.47 -0.92
N ARG A 308 -5.32 -25.18 -0.56
CA ARG A 308 -4.67 -24.08 -1.31
C ARG A 308 -3.26 -23.74 -0.81
N GLY A 309 -2.73 -24.52 0.13
CA GLY A 309 -1.37 -24.36 0.66
C GLY A 309 -1.09 -25.28 1.84
N THR A 310 0.11 -25.18 2.42
CA THR A 310 0.51 -25.93 3.61
C THR A 310 0.67 -25.00 4.82
N PHE A 311 0.40 -25.53 6.02
CA PHE A 311 0.59 -24.78 7.27
C PHE A 311 1.82 -25.29 8.03
N HIS A 312 2.98 -24.72 7.73
CA HIS A 312 4.22 -25.01 8.50
C HIS A 312 4.44 -24.00 9.61
N PHE A 313 4.83 -24.46 10.80
CA PHE A 313 5.21 -23.60 11.91
C PHE A 313 6.58 -22.97 11.66
N THR A 314 6.60 -21.65 11.48
CA THR A 314 7.84 -20.88 11.39
C THR A 314 8.10 -20.16 12.70
N LYS A 315 9.33 -19.69 12.96
CA LYS A 315 9.66 -18.84 14.12
C LYS A 315 8.66 -17.71 14.30
N ASN A 316 8.28 -17.05 13.21
CA ASN A 316 7.32 -15.94 13.22
C ASN A 316 5.90 -16.39 13.59
N LYS A 317 5.45 -17.58 13.16
CA LYS A 317 4.14 -18.11 13.59
C LYS A 317 4.14 -18.52 15.06
N LYS A 318 5.26 -19.07 15.57
CA LYS A 318 5.42 -19.37 16.99
C LYS A 318 5.36 -18.11 17.85
N MET A 319 6.09 -17.04 17.45
CA MET A 319 6.02 -15.72 18.10
C MET A 319 4.59 -15.19 18.17
N LYS A 320 3.82 -15.26 17.07
CA LYS A 320 2.40 -14.87 17.05
C LYS A 320 1.57 -15.67 18.05
N LEU A 321 1.78 -16.99 18.10
CA LEU A 321 1.08 -17.85 19.05
C LEU A 321 1.45 -17.55 20.49
N TYR A 322 2.69 -17.19 20.79
CA TYR A 322 3.08 -16.76 22.13
C TYR A 322 2.34 -15.49 22.58
N ILE A 323 2.19 -14.51 21.69
CA ILE A 323 1.43 -13.29 21.98
C ILE A 323 -0.04 -13.62 22.22
N ILE A 324 -0.64 -14.46 21.36
CA ILE A 324 -2.03 -14.92 21.56
C ILE A 324 -2.18 -15.69 22.88
N HIS A 325 -1.22 -16.56 23.21
CA HIS A 325 -1.20 -17.34 24.43
C HIS A 325 -1.10 -16.47 25.69
N LEU A 326 -0.22 -15.46 25.66
CA LEU A 326 -0.09 -14.48 26.73
C LEU A 326 -1.41 -13.71 26.91
N THR A 327 -2.08 -13.38 25.82
CA THR A 327 -3.39 -12.70 25.86
C THR A 327 -4.48 -13.58 26.46
N ILE A 328 -4.48 -14.88 26.13
CA ILE A 328 -5.39 -15.87 26.73
C ILE A 328 -5.14 -15.99 28.24
N LEU A 329 -3.88 -15.96 28.69
CA LEU A 329 -3.54 -15.98 30.11
C LEU A 329 -4.01 -14.73 30.85
N ALA A 330 -3.97 -13.57 30.18
CA ALA A 330 -4.46 -12.31 30.71
C ALA A 330 -5.98 -12.12 30.51
N TYR A 331 -6.71 -13.14 30.01
CA TYR A 331 -8.06 -12.94 29.49
C TYR A 331 -9.04 -12.38 30.54
N ASP A 332 -8.98 -12.93 31.75
CA ASP A 332 -9.84 -12.50 32.87
C ASP A 332 -9.53 -11.09 33.38
N MET A 333 -8.36 -10.53 33.01
CA MET A 333 -7.97 -9.16 33.34
C MET A 333 -8.40 -8.14 32.28
N ILE A 334 -8.86 -8.61 31.11
CA ILE A 334 -9.29 -7.73 30.02
C ILE A 334 -10.67 -7.17 30.35
N ASP A 335 -10.83 -5.87 30.21
CA ASP A 335 -12.16 -5.27 30.23
C ASP A 335 -12.92 -5.61 28.95
N HIS A 336 -13.78 -6.62 29.04
CA HIS A 336 -14.61 -7.09 27.92
C HIS A 336 -15.65 -6.06 27.46
N THR A 337 -15.90 -5.00 28.23
CA THR A 337 -16.82 -3.93 27.80
C THR A 337 -16.20 -3.06 26.71
N PHE A 338 -14.88 -2.83 26.75
CA PHE A 338 -14.15 -2.09 25.71
C PHE A 338 -13.87 -2.93 24.45
N TYR A 339 -13.79 -4.26 24.59
CA TYR A 339 -13.43 -5.17 23.50
C TYR A 339 -14.46 -6.28 23.26
N PRO A 340 -15.73 -5.95 22.97
CA PRO A 340 -16.79 -6.95 22.83
C PRO A 340 -16.52 -7.93 21.67
N TRP A 341 -15.82 -7.48 20.62
CA TRP A 341 -15.46 -8.28 19.44
C TRP A 341 -14.35 -9.31 19.70
N PHE A 342 -13.63 -9.23 20.82
CA PHE A 342 -12.40 -9.99 21.02
C PHE A 342 -12.63 -11.49 21.15
N LYS A 343 -13.69 -11.88 21.88
CA LYS A 343 -14.09 -13.29 22.03
C LYS A 343 -14.37 -13.92 20.67
N ASP A 344 -15.03 -13.20 19.77
CA ASP A 344 -15.36 -13.69 18.44
C ASP A 344 -14.11 -13.92 17.59
N VAL A 345 -13.11 -13.04 17.68
CA VAL A 345 -11.82 -13.20 16.99
C VAL A 345 -11.09 -14.46 17.46
N LEU A 346 -11.05 -14.71 18.77
CA LEU A 346 -10.46 -15.95 19.33
C LEU A 346 -11.27 -17.20 18.95
N MET A 347 -12.60 -17.10 18.93
CA MET A 347 -13.49 -18.19 18.51
C MET A 347 -13.24 -18.57 17.04
N VAL A 348 -13.10 -17.60 16.14
CA VAL A 348 -12.75 -17.85 14.73
C VAL A 348 -11.41 -18.56 14.59
N LEU A 349 -10.41 -18.18 15.40
CA LEU A 349 -9.12 -18.86 15.41
C LEU A 349 -9.24 -20.28 15.94
N HIS A 350 -9.97 -20.50 17.03
CA HIS A 350 -10.22 -21.82 17.60
C HIS A 350 -10.87 -22.76 16.57
N VAL A 351 -11.96 -22.33 15.92
CA VAL A 351 -12.64 -23.11 14.88
C VAL A 351 -11.72 -23.38 13.69
N SER A 352 -10.85 -22.43 13.33
CA SER A 352 -9.88 -22.63 12.24
C SER A 352 -8.85 -23.71 12.58
N PHE A 353 -8.41 -23.78 13.83
CA PHE A 353 -7.52 -24.83 14.31
C PHE A 353 -8.23 -26.19 14.41
N GLN A 354 -9.46 -26.22 14.92
CA GLN A 354 -10.30 -27.42 14.96
C GLN A 354 -10.46 -28.03 13.56
N ARG A 355 -10.85 -27.23 12.57
CA ARG A 355 -10.95 -27.68 11.18
C ARG A 355 -9.64 -28.16 10.60
N TYR A 356 -8.52 -27.53 10.98
CA TYR A 356 -7.22 -27.99 10.54
C TYR A 356 -6.90 -29.39 11.09
N PHE A 357 -7.24 -29.66 12.36
CA PHE A 357 -7.08 -31.00 12.95
C PHE A 357 -7.93 -32.07 12.26
N GLU A 358 -9.19 -31.76 11.99
CA GLU A 358 -10.10 -32.72 11.36
C GLU A 358 -9.63 -33.15 9.96
N ASN A 359 -8.89 -32.27 9.27
CA ASN A 359 -8.42 -32.51 7.91
C ASN A 359 -6.97 -32.98 7.82
N TYR A 360 -6.14 -32.80 8.86
CA TYR A 360 -4.71 -33.13 8.82
C TYR A 360 -4.22 -33.90 10.03
N SER A 361 -3.38 -34.90 9.76
CA SER A 361 -2.64 -35.61 10.79
C SER A 361 -1.65 -34.68 11.50
N THR A 362 -1.78 -34.56 12.82
CA THR A 362 -0.79 -33.84 13.65
C THR A 362 0.54 -34.58 13.75
N ASN A 363 0.58 -35.85 13.34
CA ASN A 363 1.79 -36.67 13.38
C ASN A 363 2.89 -36.14 12.46
N ASP A 364 2.52 -35.36 11.44
CA ASP A 364 3.46 -34.78 10.47
C ASP A 364 4.15 -33.52 11.02
N LEU A 365 3.68 -32.98 12.15
CA LEU A 365 4.29 -31.84 12.83
C LEU A 365 5.41 -32.33 13.75
N SER A 366 6.45 -31.51 13.91
CA SER A 366 7.44 -31.75 14.95
C SER A 366 6.77 -31.74 16.33
N ILE A 367 7.32 -32.48 17.29
CA ILE A 367 6.80 -32.53 18.67
C ILE A 367 6.70 -31.12 19.28
N GLU A 368 7.67 -30.26 19.00
CA GLU A 368 7.67 -28.86 19.44
C GLU A 368 6.49 -28.08 18.83
N ASP A 369 6.21 -28.27 17.53
CA ASP A 369 5.09 -27.60 16.86
C ASP A 369 3.74 -28.14 17.35
N GLN A 370 3.64 -29.45 17.60
CA GLN A 370 2.47 -30.05 18.25
C GLN A 370 2.23 -29.40 19.61
N LEU A 371 3.28 -29.20 20.42
CA LEU A 371 3.16 -28.55 21.73
C LEU A 371 2.60 -27.13 21.63
N HIS A 372 3.16 -26.27 20.78
CA HIS A 372 2.66 -24.91 20.60
C HIS A 372 1.19 -24.90 20.16
N PHE A 373 0.83 -25.82 19.27
CA PHE A 373 -0.53 -25.98 18.78
C PHE A 373 -1.47 -26.35 19.92
N PHE A 374 -1.23 -27.47 20.60
CA PHE A 374 -2.13 -27.98 21.63
C PHE A 374 -2.20 -27.07 22.85
N GLN A 375 -1.11 -26.37 23.21
CA GLN A 375 -1.12 -25.35 24.25
C GLN A 375 -2.10 -24.23 23.94
N TYR A 376 -2.09 -23.70 22.71
CA TYR A 376 -3.10 -22.72 22.30
C TYR A 376 -4.50 -23.34 22.32
N TYR A 377 -4.68 -24.51 21.71
CA TYR A 377 -5.99 -25.12 21.51
C TYR A 377 -6.70 -25.41 22.84
N ILE A 378 -6.01 -26.08 23.78
CA ILE A 378 -6.53 -26.42 25.11
C ILE A 378 -6.86 -25.15 25.90
N LYS A 379 -5.99 -24.12 25.89
CA LYS A 379 -6.26 -22.89 26.64
C LYS A 379 -7.40 -22.09 26.04
N SER A 380 -7.46 -22.00 24.71
CA SER A 380 -8.53 -21.27 24.02
C SER A 380 -9.92 -21.85 24.32
N TYR A 381 -10.00 -23.15 24.61
CA TYR A 381 -11.25 -23.81 25.01
C TYR A 381 -11.90 -23.18 26.25
N SER A 382 -11.09 -22.86 27.26
CA SER A 382 -11.58 -22.25 28.51
C SER A 382 -12.28 -20.91 28.29
N ILE A 383 -11.88 -20.18 27.24
CA ILE A 383 -12.41 -18.85 26.91
C ILE A 383 -13.61 -18.95 25.97
N THR A 384 -13.53 -19.81 24.94
CA THR A 384 -14.55 -19.85 23.90
C THR A 384 -15.83 -20.53 24.37
N SER A 385 -15.74 -21.42 25.38
CA SER A 385 -16.85 -22.23 25.88
C SER A 385 -17.52 -23.09 24.79
N LEU A 386 -16.79 -23.37 23.70
CA LEU A 386 -17.25 -24.30 22.67
C LEU A 386 -17.28 -25.72 23.26
N PRO A 387 -18.16 -26.63 22.82
CA PRO A 387 -18.13 -28.02 23.26
C PRO A 387 -16.96 -28.77 22.61
N LEU A 388 -16.22 -29.59 23.37
CA LEU A 388 -15.23 -30.52 22.81
C LEU A 388 -15.95 -31.54 21.94
N SER A 389 -15.54 -31.68 20.68
CA SER A 389 -15.95 -32.83 19.89
C SER A 389 -15.23 -34.09 20.37
N TYR A 390 -15.76 -35.26 20.04
CA TYR A 390 -15.09 -36.53 20.29
C TYR A 390 -13.70 -36.60 19.61
N LEU A 391 -13.56 -36.00 18.42
CA LEU A 391 -12.28 -35.96 17.71
C LEU A 391 -11.26 -35.07 18.42
N ASP A 392 -11.71 -33.96 19.01
CA ASP A 392 -10.85 -33.05 19.77
C ASP A 392 -10.30 -33.74 21.02
N ASP A 393 -11.17 -34.41 21.78
CA ASP A 393 -10.79 -35.19 22.97
C ASP A 393 -9.80 -36.30 22.61
N GLN A 394 -10.04 -37.03 21.52
CA GLN A 394 -9.13 -38.07 21.05
C GLN A 394 -7.77 -37.49 20.62
N ALA A 395 -7.75 -36.36 19.90
CA ALA A 395 -6.51 -35.70 19.49
C ALA A 395 -5.68 -35.23 20.70
N ILE A 396 -6.33 -34.63 21.70
CA ILE A 396 -5.70 -34.20 22.94
C ILE A 396 -5.13 -35.40 23.71
N LYS A 397 -5.91 -36.47 23.89
CA LYS A 397 -5.46 -37.71 24.56
C LYS A 397 -4.25 -38.32 23.87
N ASN A 398 -4.30 -38.44 22.55
CA ASN A 398 -3.19 -38.96 21.75
C ASN A 398 -1.92 -38.10 21.92
N PHE A 399 -2.07 -36.78 21.93
CA PHE A 399 -0.96 -35.86 22.15
C PHE A 399 -0.36 -35.98 23.56
N LEU A 400 -1.19 -35.99 24.59
CA LEU A 400 -0.74 -36.17 25.97
C LEU A 400 -0.02 -37.51 26.17
N GLN A 401 -0.52 -38.59 25.57
CA GLN A 401 0.15 -39.90 25.60
C GLN A 401 1.54 -39.83 24.93
N LYS A 402 1.69 -39.09 23.83
CA LYS A 402 2.99 -38.87 23.19
C LYS A 402 3.95 -38.07 24.07
N ILE A 403 3.47 -37.06 24.80
CA ILE A 403 4.33 -36.31 25.74
C ILE A 403 4.86 -37.26 26.82
N VAL A 404 3.98 -38.04 27.45
CA VAL A 404 4.34 -38.95 28.55
C VAL A 404 5.33 -40.03 28.09
N THR A 405 5.17 -40.52 26.86
CA THR A 405 6.03 -41.57 26.29
C THR A 405 7.32 -41.03 25.67
N ASN A 406 7.47 -39.70 25.54
CA ASN A 406 8.67 -39.08 24.97
C ASN A 406 9.67 -38.69 26.06
N PRO A 407 10.82 -39.39 26.17
CA PRO A 407 11.80 -39.14 27.24
C PRO A 407 12.48 -37.76 27.16
N LEU A 408 12.41 -37.06 26.01
CA LEU A 408 12.94 -35.70 25.88
C LEU A 408 12.02 -34.65 26.49
N LEU A 409 10.72 -34.96 26.64
CA LEU A 409 9.71 -34.04 27.18
C LEU A 409 9.28 -34.40 28.60
N SER A 410 9.51 -35.64 29.04
CA SER A 410 9.11 -36.12 30.37
C SER A 410 9.80 -35.42 31.54
N ASN A 411 10.82 -34.58 31.28
CA ASN A 411 11.56 -33.82 32.31
C ASN A 411 11.22 -32.32 32.32
N ILE A 412 10.39 -31.82 31.39
CA ILE A 412 10.06 -30.39 31.24
C ILE A 412 8.68 -30.06 31.84
N PHE A 413 7.83 -31.07 32.00
CA PHE A 413 6.52 -31.03 32.66
C PHE A 413 6.52 -32.03 33.81
#